data_AF-A0A958JEN3-F1
#
_entry.id   AF-A0A958JEN3-F1
#
_cell.length_a   1.000
_cell.length_b   1.000
_cell.length_c   1.000
_cell.angle_alpha   90.00
_cell.angle_beta   90.00
_cell.angle_gamma   90.00
#
_symmetry.space_group_name_H-M   'P 1'
#
loop_
_entity.id
_entity.type
_entity.pdbx_description
1 polymer ?
#
loop_
_entity_poly.entity_id
_entity_poly.type
_entity_poly.pdbx_seq_one_letter_code
_entity_poly.pdbx_strand_id
1 'polypeptide(L)'
;MKITSQPLEKAHGIICIAHPSNSKQVKIKSSSGELSLLTKMLGWNLQAEISKASPAKKNDSPRLLPVHGHKSIRGILLCPAPSSQDSTHYPNDSFRLVGSELASALKQTDSYAVSIFPSALGAKEPEKVASAILEGVKLSQYAYDRYQSSRSKKARPELSVSFLGSSGFSLSKLKDISAVFSGVDLTRNLVNTPPSDCTPKTLIAAAKELSKKPRISSKIFNYSQLKAKKMNGIIAVGKASTIDPAFITLQYNPGTRSQKKIPTVGIVGKGVTFDSGGLSIKTGSGMETMKCDMAGAAVVLGVFKALTALKLPIRVKGYIPTVENMIDG
;
A
#
# COMPACT_ATOMS: atom_id res chain seq x y z
N MET A 1 -9.04 -6.56 -4.86
CA MET A 1 -9.65 -6.40 -3.52
C MET A 1 -10.99 -5.75 -3.76
N LYS A 2 -12.06 -6.42 -3.34
CA LYS A 2 -13.43 -5.96 -3.52
C LYS A 2 -13.91 -5.38 -2.20
N ILE A 3 -14.36 -4.13 -2.23
CA ILE A 3 -14.82 -3.42 -1.04
C ILE A 3 -16.33 -3.21 -1.13
N THR A 4 -17.07 -3.65 -0.11
CA THR A 4 -18.53 -3.54 -0.07
C THR A 4 -19.02 -3.03 1.29
N SER A 5 -20.24 -2.50 1.32
CA SER A 5 -20.99 -2.23 2.55
C SER A 5 -22.10 -3.27 2.65
N GLN A 6 -22.26 -3.88 3.82
CA GLN A 6 -23.25 -4.93 4.05
C GLN A 6 -23.89 -4.79 5.44
N PRO A 7 -25.12 -5.27 5.62
CA PRO A 7 -25.70 -5.36 6.95
C PRO A 7 -24.99 -6.46 7.77
N LEU A 8 -25.02 -6.35 9.10
CA LEU A 8 -24.23 -7.17 10.03
C LEU A 8 -24.52 -8.68 9.88
N GLU A 9 -25.75 -9.04 9.54
CA GLU A 9 -26.21 -10.43 9.33
C GLU A 9 -25.47 -11.13 8.17
N LYS A 10 -24.82 -10.37 7.28
CA LYS A 10 -24.01 -10.90 6.17
C LYS A 10 -22.52 -11.00 6.49
N ALA A 11 -22.13 -10.84 7.76
CA ALA A 11 -20.75 -11.01 8.19
C ALA A 11 -20.22 -12.42 7.81
N HIS A 12 -19.02 -12.45 7.23
CA HIS A 12 -18.35 -13.67 6.81
C HIS A 12 -16.82 -13.47 6.80
N GLY A 13 -16.10 -14.58 6.78
CA GLY A 13 -14.64 -14.63 6.86
C GLY A 13 -14.15 -14.30 8.27
N ILE A 14 -13.20 -13.37 8.35
CA ILE A 14 -12.66 -12.88 9.63
C ILE A 14 -13.42 -11.63 10.06
N ILE A 15 -13.87 -11.60 11.31
CA ILE A 15 -14.61 -10.49 11.89
C ILE A 15 -13.68 -9.67 12.79
N CYS A 16 -13.51 -8.36 12.51
CA CYS A 16 -12.70 -7.48 13.34
C CYS A 16 -13.54 -6.71 14.36
N ILE A 17 -13.28 -6.89 15.65
CA ILE A 17 -13.96 -6.18 16.75
C ILE A 17 -12.94 -5.58 17.74
N ALA A 18 -13.32 -4.57 18.54
CA ALA A 18 -12.39 -4.09 19.58
C ALA A 18 -12.16 -5.12 20.67
N HIS A 19 -10.92 -5.16 21.16
CA HIS A 19 -10.54 -5.79 22.41
C HIS A 19 -10.70 -4.76 23.54
N PRO A 20 -11.61 -5.00 24.50
CA PRO A 20 -11.77 -4.10 25.64
C PRO A 20 -10.49 -4.09 26.51
N SER A 21 -10.12 -2.90 27.01
CA SER A 21 -8.90 -2.67 27.81
C SER A 21 -9.09 -2.87 29.31
N ASN A 22 -10.33 -3.12 29.78
CA ASN A 22 -10.61 -3.34 31.20
C ASN A 22 -11.76 -4.34 31.41
N SER A 23 -11.64 -5.29 32.35
CA SER A 23 -12.61 -6.35 32.61
C SER A 23 -13.98 -5.84 33.10
N LYS A 24 -14.02 -4.64 33.69
CA LYS A 24 -15.27 -3.94 34.07
C LYS A 24 -15.91 -3.12 32.93
N GLN A 25 -15.18 -2.87 31.84
CA GLN A 25 -15.67 -2.21 30.61
C GLN A 25 -16.09 -3.22 29.52
N VAL A 26 -16.26 -4.51 29.86
CA VAL A 26 -16.83 -5.53 28.97
C VAL A 26 -18.32 -5.23 28.63
N LYS A 27 -18.88 -4.11 29.14
CA LYS A 27 -19.87 -3.32 28.39
C LYS A 27 -19.17 -2.57 27.26
N ILE A 28 -18.73 -3.30 26.24
CA ILE A 28 -18.20 -2.74 25.01
C ILE A 28 -19.21 -1.71 24.52
N LYS A 29 -18.81 -0.44 24.37
CA LYS A 29 -19.62 0.64 23.78
C LYS A 29 -19.85 0.43 22.27
N SER A 30 -19.88 -0.80 21.78
CA SER A 30 -20.77 -1.10 20.65
C SER A 30 -22.16 -0.88 21.20
N SER A 31 -23.05 -0.22 20.47
CA SER A 31 -24.48 -0.35 20.76
C SER A 31 -24.77 -1.81 21.13
N SER A 32 -25.38 -2.06 22.28
CA SER A 32 -25.54 -3.40 22.89
C SER A 32 -26.14 -4.47 21.96
N GLY A 33 -26.63 -4.08 20.78
CA GLY A 33 -27.11 -4.95 19.71
C GLY A 33 -26.03 -5.64 18.84
N GLU A 34 -24.88 -5.03 18.54
CA GLU A 34 -23.95 -5.59 17.54
C GLU A 34 -23.26 -6.87 18.03
N LEU A 35 -22.68 -6.84 19.24
CA LEU A 35 -22.07 -8.02 19.86
C LEU A 35 -23.10 -9.08 20.23
N SER A 36 -24.31 -8.65 20.64
CA SER A 36 -25.42 -9.57 20.90
C SER A 36 -25.83 -10.31 19.63
N LEU A 37 -25.90 -9.61 18.50
CA LEU A 37 -26.18 -10.20 17.19
C LEU A 37 -25.05 -11.15 16.76
N LEU A 38 -23.78 -10.77 16.91
CA LEU A 38 -22.64 -11.66 16.63
C LEU A 38 -22.65 -12.91 17.51
N THR A 39 -22.94 -12.76 18.80
CA THR A 39 -23.11 -13.86 19.77
C THR A 39 -24.21 -14.83 19.29
N LYS A 40 -25.36 -14.29 18.86
CA LYS A 40 -26.46 -15.07 18.29
C LYS A 40 -26.05 -15.79 16.99
N MET A 41 -25.35 -15.10 16.09
CA MET A 41 -24.89 -15.68 14.81
C MET A 41 -23.91 -16.83 15.03
N LEU A 42 -22.98 -16.68 15.98
CA LEU A 42 -21.97 -17.70 16.30
C LEU A 42 -22.57 -18.88 17.07
N GLY A 43 -23.71 -18.68 17.75
CA GLY A 43 -24.29 -19.66 18.67
C GLY A 43 -23.45 -19.86 19.93
N TRP A 44 -22.49 -18.97 20.21
CA TRP A 44 -21.53 -19.04 21.31
C TRP A 44 -21.66 -17.84 22.22
N ASN A 45 -21.30 -17.98 23.49
CA ASN A 45 -21.13 -16.83 24.39
C ASN A 45 -19.79 -16.12 24.09
N LEU A 46 -19.78 -15.30 23.04
CA LEU A 46 -18.60 -14.54 22.61
C LEU A 46 -18.03 -13.66 23.75
N GLN A 47 -18.90 -13.09 24.59
CA GLN A 47 -18.48 -12.25 25.70
C GLN A 47 -17.70 -13.04 26.76
N ALA A 48 -18.08 -14.29 27.01
CA ALA A 48 -17.34 -15.19 27.89
C ALA A 48 -15.97 -15.55 27.30
N GLU A 49 -15.87 -15.84 26.00
CA GLU A 49 -14.59 -16.13 25.33
C GLU A 49 -13.64 -14.92 25.32
N ILE A 50 -14.16 -13.71 25.07
CA ILE A 50 -13.36 -12.48 25.19
C ILE A 50 -12.89 -12.29 26.64
N SER A 51 -13.70 -12.64 27.63
CA SER A 51 -13.34 -12.51 29.05
C SER A 51 -12.31 -13.54 29.51
N LYS A 52 -12.22 -14.70 28.85
CA LYS A 52 -11.14 -15.69 29.05
C LYS A 52 -9.80 -15.19 28.50
N ALA A 53 -9.83 -14.28 27.52
CA ALA A 53 -8.61 -13.60 27.09
C ALA A 53 -8.18 -12.58 28.14
N SER A 54 -6.87 -12.54 28.45
CA SER A 54 -6.31 -11.47 29.27
C SER A 54 -6.70 -10.10 28.68
N PRO A 55 -7.08 -9.10 29.51
CA PRO A 55 -7.37 -7.76 29.02
C PRO A 55 -6.20 -7.24 28.18
N ALA A 56 -6.49 -6.72 26.98
CA ALA A 56 -5.44 -6.19 26.14
C ALA A 56 -4.82 -4.97 26.80
N LYS A 57 -3.49 -4.98 26.90
CA LYS A 57 -2.73 -3.79 27.23
C LYS A 57 -2.71 -2.86 26.01
N LYS A 58 -2.44 -1.59 26.31
CA LYS A 58 -2.25 -0.55 25.29
C LYS A 58 -1.13 -0.98 24.33
N ASN A 59 -1.39 -0.97 23.03
CA ASN A 59 -0.48 -1.41 21.95
C ASN A 59 -0.17 -2.91 21.89
N ASP A 60 -0.96 -3.78 22.53
CA ASP A 60 -0.86 -5.22 22.27
C ASP A 60 -1.10 -5.54 20.79
N SER A 61 -0.57 -6.67 20.31
CA SER A 61 -0.95 -7.16 18.98
C SER A 61 -2.41 -7.65 18.99
N PRO A 62 -3.16 -7.39 17.91
CA PRO A 62 -4.45 -8.04 17.69
C PRO A 62 -4.40 -9.55 17.88
N ARG A 63 -5.44 -10.12 18.50
CA ARG A 63 -5.53 -11.55 18.82
C ARG A 63 -6.60 -12.23 17.97
N LEU A 64 -6.25 -13.30 17.27
CA LEU A 64 -7.21 -14.12 16.55
C LEU A 64 -7.84 -15.16 17.48
N LEU A 65 -9.17 -15.17 17.54
CA LEU A 65 -9.98 -16.27 18.08
C LEU A 65 -10.51 -17.10 16.92
N PRO A 66 -10.04 -18.34 16.70
CA PRO A 66 -10.54 -19.18 15.62
C PRO A 66 -11.99 -19.63 15.89
N VAL A 67 -12.81 -19.61 14.84
CA VAL A 67 -14.21 -20.09 14.90
C VAL A 67 -14.30 -21.40 14.14
N HIS A 68 -14.68 -22.47 14.85
CA HIS A 68 -14.82 -23.82 14.31
C HIS A 68 -16.30 -24.15 14.10
N GLY A 69 -16.62 -24.90 13.05
CA GLY A 69 -17.98 -25.39 12.78
C GLY A 69 -18.97 -24.35 12.20
N HIS A 70 -18.63 -23.06 12.18
CA HIS A 70 -19.49 -22.05 11.53
C HIS A 70 -19.32 -22.06 10.01
N LYS A 71 -20.43 -22.00 9.27
CA LYS A 71 -20.42 -22.12 7.79
C LYS A 71 -19.64 -20.99 7.11
N SER A 72 -19.81 -19.75 7.57
CA SER A 72 -19.29 -18.55 6.88
C SER A 72 -18.25 -17.75 7.67
N ILE A 73 -18.04 -18.01 8.96
CA ILE A 73 -17.14 -17.22 9.83
C ILE A 73 -15.99 -18.13 10.20
N ARG A 74 -14.76 -17.65 10.04
CA ARG A 74 -13.52 -18.41 10.25
C ARG A 74 -12.76 -17.96 11.49
N GLY A 75 -12.98 -16.73 11.93
CA GLY A 75 -12.33 -16.21 13.13
C GLY A 75 -12.80 -14.82 13.51
N ILE A 76 -12.47 -14.43 14.73
CA ILE A 76 -12.71 -13.11 15.28
C ILE A 76 -11.36 -12.52 15.65
N LEU A 77 -10.99 -11.41 15.00
CA LEU A 77 -9.80 -10.66 15.32
C LEU A 77 -10.16 -9.60 16.37
N LEU A 78 -9.63 -9.78 17.57
CA LEU A 78 -9.75 -8.82 18.67
C LEU A 78 -8.67 -7.76 18.52
N CYS A 79 -9.09 -6.53 18.23
CA CYS A 79 -8.20 -5.40 17.95
C CYS A 79 -8.10 -4.48 19.18
N PRO A 80 -6.93 -4.32 19.81
CA PRO A 80 -6.79 -3.42 20.97
C PRO A 80 -7.23 -1.99 20.65
N ALA A 81 -7.83 -1.33 21.63
CA ALA A 81 -8.19 0.08 21.52
C ALA A 81 -6.92 0.92 21.30
N PRO A 82 -6.95 1.90 20.39
CA PRO A 82 -5.79 2.74 20.11
C PRO A 82 -5.39 3.55 21.35
N SER A 83 -4.10 3.90 21.36
CA SER A 83 -3.38 4.44 22.49
C SER A 83 -3.80 5.88 22.89
N SER A 84 -4.35 6.66 21.96
CA SER A 84 -4.83 8.02 22.19
C SER A 84 -6.17 8.24 21.49
N GLN A 85 -7.11 8.89 22.18
CA GLN A 85 -8.32 9.48 21.58
C GLN A 85 -8.06 10.87 20.99
N ASP A 86 -6.83 11.36 21.09
CA ASP A 86 -6.40 12.69 20.62
C ASP A 86 -6.05 12.67 19.14
N SER A 87 -6.86 13.42 18.42
CA SER A 87 -7.04 13.40 16.97
C SER A 87 -6.05 14.29 16.19
N THR A 88 -4.88 14.61 16.74
CA THR A 88 -4.03 15.66 16.16
C THR A 88 -2.72 15.17 15.58
N HIS A 89 -2.15 14.04 16.02
CA HIS A 89 -0.95 13.43 15.41
C HIS A 89 -0.86 11.94 15.77
N TYR A 90 -0.76 11.04 14.77
CA TYR A 90 -0.46 9.59 14.88
C TYR A 90 -1.53 8.52 15.28
N PRO A 91 -2.83 8.63 14.96
CA PRO A 91 -3.78 7.51 15.16
C PRO A 91 -3.75 6.40 14.06
N ASN A 92 -3.10 6.61 12.90
CA ASN A 92 -3.24 5.69 11.75
C ASN A 92 -2.35 4.44 11.81
N ASP A 93 -1.15 4.49 12.40
CA ASP A 93 -0.21 3.35 12.35
C ASP A 93 -0.69 2.17 13.22
N SER A 94 -1.35 2.43 14.35
CA SER A 94 -1.98 1.38 15.15
C SER A 94 -3.05 0.61 14.35
N PHE A 95 -3.82 1.30 13.51
CA PHE A 95 -4.80 0.67 12.63
C PHE A 95 -4.15 -0.02 11.42
N ARG A 96 -2.98 0.44 10.94
CA ARG A 96 -2.18 -0.32 9.97
C ARG A 96 -1.64 -1.62 10.56
N LEU A 97 -1.22 -1.63 11.83
CA LEU A 97 -0.83 -2.85 12.53
C LEU A 97 -2.01 -3.83 12.66
N VAL A 98 -3.21 -3.32 12.95
CA VAL A 98 -4.45 -4.12 12.86
C VAL A 98 -4.62 -4.73 11.47
N GLY A 99 -4.41 -3.94 10.41
CA GLY A 99 -4.44 -4.45 9.04
C GLY A 99 -3.37 -5.52 8.75
N SER A 100 -2.19 -5.40 9.35
CA SER A 100 -1.13 -6.39 9.23
C SER A 100 -1.50 -7.71 9.90
N GLU A 101 -1.99 -7.67 11.14
CA GLU A 101 -2.46 -8.88 11.82
C GLU A 101 -3.67 -9.50 11.14
N LEU A 102 -4.55 -8.68 10.58
CA LEU A 102 -5.64 -9.16 9.74
C LEU A 102 -5.12 -9.93 8.52
N ALA A 103 -4.08 -9.42 7.84
CA ALA A 103 -3.45 -10.15 6.73
C ALA A 103 -2.81 -11.47 7.19
N SER A 104 -2.20 -11.49 8.38
CA SER A 104 -1.67 -12.71 9.01
C SER A 104 -2.78 -13.72 9.30
N ALA A 105 -3.87 -13.27 9.92
CA ALA A 105 -5.02 -14.10 10.25
C ALA A 105 -5.72 -14.67 9.01
N LEU A 106 -5.83 -13.88 7.92
CA LEU A 106 -6.33 -14.36 6.63
C LEU A 106 -5.51 -15.52 6.10
N LYS A 107 -4.17 -15.42 6.20
CA LYS A 107 -3.25 -16.49 5.78
C LYS A 107 -3.37 -17.72 6.67
N GLN A 108 -3.46 -17.55 8.00
CA GLN A 108 -3.58 -18.66 8.96
C GLN A 108 -4.88 -19.45 8.80
N THR A 109 -5.97 -18.78 8.38
CA THR A 109 -7.31 -19.39 8.27
C THR A 109 -7.69 -19.78 6.84
N ASP A 110 -6.78 -19.61 5.87
CA ASP A 110 -7.05 -19.72 4.42
C ASP A 110 -8.34 -18.98 4.00
N SER A 111 -8.54 -17.79 4.59
CA SER A 111 -9.71 -16.95 4.35
C SER A 111 -9.36 -15.79 3.41
N TYR A 112 -10.33 -15.42 2.57
CA TYR A 112 -10.22 -14.32 1.61
C TYR A 112 -11.34 -13.31 1.80
N ALA A 113 -11.98 -13.31 2.96
CA ALA A 113 -13.03 -12.38 3.31
C ALA A 113 -12.81 -11.80 4.72
N VAL A 114 -13.09 -10.51 4.84
CA VAL A 114 -13.06 -9.78 6.11
C VAL A 114 -14.33 -8.96 6.26
N SER A 115 -14.86 -8.97 7.47
CA SER A 115 -15.94 -8.12 7.92
C SER A 115 -15.44 -7.17 9.02
N ILE A 116 -15.44 -5.86 8.76
CA ILE A 116 -14.92 -4.84 9.68
C ILE A 116 -16.07 -4.05 10.28
N PHE A 117 -15.99 -3.82 11.59
CA PHE A 117 -16.92 -3.03 12.38
C PHE A 117 -16.23 -1.75 12.89
N PRO A 118 -16.22 -0.65 12.12
CA PRO A 118 -15.52 0.56 12.55
C PRO A 118 -16.05 1.16 13.86
N SER A 119 -17.37 1.11 14.09
CA SER A 119 -18.02 1.53 15.33
C SER A 119 -17.51 0.74 16.53
N ALA A 120 -17.42 -0.58 16.39
CA ALA A 120 -16.91 -1.47 17.42
C ALA A 120 -15.44 -1.19 17.75
N LEU A 121 -14.66 -0.61 16.84
CA LEU A 121 -13.26 -0.21 17.07
C LEU A 121 -13.10 1.12 17.84
N GLY A 122 -14.20 1.76 18.26
CA GLY A 122 -14.17 3.03 19.00
C GLY A 122 -13.72 4.22 18.14
N ALA A 123 -13.84 4.12 16.82
CA ALA A 123 -13.37 5.13 15.89
C ALA A 123 -14.29 6.37 15.86
N LYS A 124 -13.75 7.55 16.20
CA LYS A 124 -14.42 8.84 15.95
C LYS A 124 -14.57 9.13 14.45
N GLU A 125 -13.65 8.61 13.62
CA GLU A 125 -13.63 8.77 12.17
C GLU A 125 -13.55 7.41 11.46
N PRO A 126 -14.67 6.67 11.34
CA PRO A 126 -14.74 5.33 10.74
C PRO A 126 -14.04 5.18 9.40
N GLU A 127 -14.13 6.17 8.51
CA GLU A 127 -13.51 6.13 7.18
C GLU A 127 -11.97 6.18 7.24
N LYS A 128 -11.38 6.95 8.15
CA LYS A 128 -9.91 7.01 8.29
C LYS A 128 -9.37 5.72 8.89
N VAL A 129 -10.08 5.15 9.86
CA VAL A 129 -9.74 3.85 10.46
C VAL A 129 -9.84 2.72 9.44
N ALA A 130 -10.94 2.67 8.70
CA ALA A 130 -11.12 1.75 7.59
C ALA A 130 -9.98 1.88 6.58
N SER A 131 -9.60 3.10 6.24
CA SER A 131 -8.51 3.37 5.32
C SER A 131 -7.19 2.81 5.85
N ALA A 132 -6.80 3.17 7.08
CA ALA A 132 -5.55 2.70 7.69
C ALA A 132 -5.47 1.16 7.82
N ILE A 133 -6.57 0.49 8.16
CA ILE A 133 -6.62 -0.99 8.19
C ILE A 133 -6.37 -1.55 6.79
N LEU A 134 -7.01 -1.00 5.75
CA LEU A 134 -6.81 -1.44 4.38
C LEU A 134 -5.38 -1.19 3.89
N GLU A 135 -4.77 -0.06 4.27
CA GLU A 135 -3.35 0.20 4.00
C GLU A 135 -2.46 -0.86 4.64
N GLY A 136 -2.69 -1.17 5.92
CA GLY A 136 -1.98 -2.24 6.63
C GLY A 136 -2.09 -3.60 5.95
N VAL A 137 -3.32 -3.99 5.57
CA VAL A 137 -3.56 -5.23 4.82
C VAL A 137 -2.78 -5.24 3.51
N LYS A 138 -2.81 -4.14 2.75
CA LYS A 138 -2.10 -4.03 1.47
C LYS A 138 -0.59 -4.07 1.63
N LEU A 139 -0.04 -3.37 2.63
CA LEU A 139 1.38 -3.38 2.95
C LEU A 139 1.87 -4.80 3.26
N SER A 140 1.10 -5.57 4.04
CA SER A 140 1.44 -6.92 4.49
C SER A 140 1.16 -8.01 3.44
N GLN A 141 0.27 -7.76 2.47
CA GLN A 141 0.04 -8.68 1.35
C GLN A 141 1.09 -8.61 0.26
N TYR A 142 1.86 -7.52 0.19
CA TYR A 142 2.95 -7.37 -0.76
C TYR A 142 3.94 -8.53 -0.62
N ALA A 143 4.25 -9.17 -1.74
CA ALA A 143 5.27 -10.20 -1.82
C ALA A 143 6.08 -9.99 -3.10
N TYR A 144 7.40 -9.97 -2.97
CA TYR A 144 8.31 -9.97 -4.11
C TYR A 144 8.80 -11.38 -4.38
N ASP A 145 8.00 -12.12 -5.14
CA ASP A 145 8.20 -13.55 -5.43
C ASP A 145 8.72 -13.81 -6.85
N ARG A 146 9.10 -12.75 -7.59
CA ARG A 146 9.53 -12.81 -9.00
C ARG A 146 10.66 -13.80 -9.26
N TYR A 147 11.61 -13.93 -8.35
CA TYR A 147 12.79 -14.80 -8.47
C TYR A 147 12.71 -16.06 -7.61
N GLN A 148 11.58 -16.33 -6.95
CA GLN A 148 11.41 -17.56 -6.16
C GLN A 148 11.06 -18.74 -7.10
N SER A 149 11.86 -19.80 -7.09
CA SER A 149 11.65 -21.00 -7.92
C SER A 149 10.38 -21.77 -7.53
N SER A 150 10.03 -21.78 -6.24
CA SER A 150 8.84 -22.43 -5.68
C SER A 150 7.57 -21.57 -5.76
N ARG A 151 7.54 -20.58 -6.64
CA ARG A 151 6.39 -19.66 -6.75
C ARG A 151 5.12 -20.44 -7.11
N SER A 152 4.12 -20.35 -6.23
CA SER A 152 2.79 -20.86 -6.54
C SER A 152 2.24 -20.12 -7.77
N LYS A 153 1.96 -20.88 -8.84
CA LYS A 153 1.29 -20.34 -10.05
C LYS A 153 -0.20 -20.09 -9.82
N LYS A 154 -0.76 -20.47 -8.66
CA LYS A 154 -2.16 -20.22 -8.34
C LYS A 154 -2.39 -18.73 -8.12
N ALA A 155 -3.36 -18.17 -8.84
CA ALA A 155 -3.82 -16.81 -8.58
C ALA A 155 -4.27 -16.71 -7.11
N ARG A 156 -3.77 -15.70 -6.38
CA ARG A 156 -4.29 -15.41 -5.05
C ARG A 156 -5.75 -14.97 -5.20
N PRO A 157 -6.70 -15.57 -4.46
CA PRO A 157 -8.08 -15.13 -4.49
C PRO A 157 -8.21 -13.65 -4.16
N GLU A 158 -9.20 -12.99 -4.77
CA GLU A 158 -9.48 -11.60 -4.47
C GLU A 158 -9.98 -11.44 -3.02
N LEU A 159 -9.26 -10.67 -2.22
CA LEU A 159 -9.73 -10.31 -0.87
C LEU A 159 -11.02 -9.48 -0.96
N SER A 160 -12.08 -9.97 -0.32
CA SER A 160 -13.33 -9.27 -0.07
C SER A 160 -13.28 -8.57 1.29
N VAL A 161 -13.56 -7.27 1.33
CA VAL A 161 -13.68 -6.49 2.57
C VAL A 161 -15.07 -5.88 2.66
N SER A 162 -15.81 -6.25 3.69
CA SER A 162 -17.14 -5.75 3.99
C SER A 162 -17.09 -4.85 5.21
N PHE A 163 -17.55 -3.61 5.06
CA PHE A 163 -17.81 -2.72 6.19
C PHE A 163 -19.25 -2.91 6.66
N LEU A 164 -19.42 -3.14 7.95
CA LEU A 164 -20.71 -3.47 8.57
C LEU A 164 -21.22 -2.30 9.41
N GLY A 165 -22.55 -2.11 9.42
CA GLY A 165 -23.21 -1.08 10.24
C GLY A 165 -22.95 0.37 9.79
N SER A 166 -22.43 0.57 8.59
CA SER A 166 -21.89 1.85 8.14
C SER A 166 -22.81 2.57 7.15
N SER A 167 -24.04 2.90 7.57
CA SER A 167 -24.94 3.78 6.81
C SER A 167 -24.30 5.17 6.68
N GLY A 168 -24.06 5.64 5.45
CA GLY A 168 -23.38 6.92 5.18
C GLY A 168 -21.88 6.82 4.87
N PHE A 169 -21.31 5.60 4.83
CA PHE A 169 -19.90 5.37 4.53
C PHE A 169 -19.59 5.53 3.03
N SER A 170 -18.67 6.44 2.67
CA SER A 170 -18.27 6.60 1.28
C SER A 170 -17.20 5.59 0.88
N LEU A 171 -17.62 4.55 0.15
CA LEU A 171 -16.70 3.57 -0.44
C LEU A 171 -15.73 4.19 -1.46
N SER A 172 -15.97 5.41 -1.95
CA SER A 172 -15.11 6.04 -2.97
C SER A 172 -13.70 6.30 -2.44
N LYS A 173 -13.56 6.81 -1.21
CA LYS A 173 -12.25 7.06 -0.58
C LYS A 173 -11.42 5.79 -0.40
N LEU A 174 -12.09 4.66 -0.17
CA LEU A 174 -11.40 3.37 -0.07
C LEU A 174 -10.89 2.84 -1.42
N LYS A 175 -11.55 3.23 -2.52
CA LYS A 175 -11.04 2.93 -3.87
C LYS A 175 -9.75 3.71 -4.17
N ASP A 176 -9.61 4.91 -3.62
CA ASP A 176 -8.39 5.71 -3.74
C ASP A 176 -7.17 5.00 -3.13
N ILE A 177 -7.35 4.26 -2.03
CA ILE A 177 -6.29 3.46 -1.41
C ILE A 177 -5.77 2.41 -2.39
N SER A 178 -6.67 1.71 -3.08
CA SER A 178 -6.25 0.71 -4.06
C SER A 178 -5.45 1.34 -5.21
N ALA A 179 -5.81 2.56 -5.63
CA ALA A 179 -5.04 3.32 -6.60
C ALA A 179 -3.65 3.68 -6.09
N VAL A 180 -3.54 4.23 -4.87
CA VAL A 180 -2.27 4.57 -4.23
C VAL A 180 -1.37 3.33 -4.10
N PHE A 181 -1.92 2.22 -3.60
CA PHE A 181 -1.16 0.99 -3.41
C PHE A 181 -0.72 0.34 -4.72
N SER A 182 -1.45 0.53 -5.83
CA SER A 182 -0.94 0.11 -7.14
C SER A 182 0.37 0.83 -7.53
N GLY A 183 0.53 2.07 -7.08
CA GLY A 183 1.77 2.84 -7.21
C GLY A 183 2.86 2.39 -6.23
N VAL A 184 2.48 2.10 -4.98
CA VAL A 184 3.40 1.54 -3.96
C VAL A 184 3.96 0.19 -4.42
N ASP A 185 3.12 -0.69 -4.95
CA ASP A 185 3.53 -2.00 -5.45
C ASP A 185 4.48 -1.88 -6.65
N LEU A 186 4.19 -0.98 -7.60
CA LEU A 186 5.10 -0.68 -8.70
C LEU A 186 6.46 -0.18 -8.18
N THR A 187 6.43 0.73 -7.22
CA THR A 187 7.64 1.30 -6.59
C THR A 187 8.48 0.18 -5.95
N ARG A 188 7.86 -0.63 -5.09
CA ARG A 188 8.52 -1.75 -4.41
C ARG A 188 9.04 -2.78 -5.39
N ASN A 189 8.29 -3.08 -6.46
CA ASN A 189 8.73 -4.02 -7.48
C ASN A 189 9.99 -3.54 -8.20
N LEU A 190 10.06 -2.27 -8.59
CA LEU A 190 11.25 -1.73 -9.23
C LEU A 190 12.45 -1.72 -8.27
N VAL A 191 12.27 -1.24 -7.03
CA VAL A 191 13.34 -1.20 -6.00
C VAL A 191 13.84 -2.60 -5.63
N ASN A 192 12.97 -3.59 -5.55
CA ASN A 192 13.37 -4.95 -5.21
C ASN A 192 14.04 -5.70 -6.37
N THR A 193 13.82 -5.25 -7.61
CA THR A 193 14.41 -5.87 -8.80
C THR A 193 15.93 -5.69 -8.77
N PRO A 194 16.71 -6.77 -8.99
CA PRO A 194 18.17 -6.67 -9.01
C PRO A 194 18.64 -5.75 -10.14
N PRO A 195 19.79 -5.08 -9.97
CA PRO A 195 20.32 -4.13 -10.96
C PRO A 195 20.48 -4.71 -12.36
N SER A 196 20.83 -6.01 -12.48
CA SER A 196 20.91 -6.72 -13.78
C SER A 196 19.64 -6.61 -14.62
N ASP A 197 18.48 -6.54 -13.95
CA ASP A 197 17.16 -6.54 -14.56
C ASP A 197 16.48 -5.16 -14.46
N CYS A 198 16.91 -4.31 -13.53
CA CYS A 198 16.40 -2.96 -13.34
C CYS A 198 17.46 -1.92 -13.73
N THR A 199 17.58 -1.68 -15.04
CA THR A 199 18.53 -0.74 -15.65
C THR A 199 17.81 0.53 -16.11
N PRO A 200 18.51 1.55 -16.65
CA PRO A 200 17.85 2.74 -17.21
C PRO A 200 16.79 2.39 -18.28
N LYS A 201 17.02 1.32 -19.04
CA LYS A 201 16.07 0.78 -20.03
C LYS A 201 14.77 0.31 -19.36
N THR A 202 14.86 -0.30 -18.18
CA THR A 202 13.69 -0.77 -17.41
C THR A 202 12.82 0.40 -16.95
N LEU A 203 13.43 1.50 -16.48
CA LEU A 203 12.68 2.71 -16.09
C LEU A 203 12.03 3.40 -17.28
N ILE A 204 12.71 3.45 -18.43
CA ILE A 204 12.14 3.95 -19.69
C ILE A 204 10.93 3.11 -20.10
N ALA A 205 11.03 1.78 -20.02
CA ALA A 205 9.94 0.88 -20.37
C ALA A 205 8.72 1.08 -19.45
N ALA A 206 8.94 1.22 -18.14
CA ALA A 206 7.88 1.52 -17.18
C ALA A 206 7.19 2.87 -17.49
N ALA A 207 7.95 3.91 -17.82
CA ALA A 207 7.40 5.21 -18.21
C ALA A 207 6.57 5.15 -19.50
N LYS A 208 7.05 4.40 -20.50
CA LYS A 208 6.32 4.15 -21.75
C LYS A 208 5.04 3.36 -21.54
N GLU A 209 5.03 2.40 -20.62
CA GLU A 209 3.83 1.63 -20.28
C GLU A 209 2.78 2.51 -19.59
N LEU A 210 3.22 3.42 -18.71
CA LEU A 210 2.34 4.39 -18.07
C LEU A 210 1.73 5.39 -19.06
N SER A 211 2.46 5.79 -20.10
CA SER A 211 1.92 6.71 -21.13
C SER A 211 0.92 6.08 -22.09
N LYS A 212 0.73 4.75 -22.06
CA LYS A 212 -0.43 4.11 -22.69
C LYS A 212 -1.73 4.37 -21.93
N LYS A 213 -1.67 4.86 -20.69
CA LYS A 213 -2.86 5.16 -19.89
C LYS A 213 -3.41 6.54 -20.23
N PRO A 214 -4.73 6.75 -20.14
CA PRO A 214 -5.34 8.04 -20.41
C PRO A 214 -4.69 9.15 -19.59
N ARG A 215 -4.62 10.34 -20.17
CA ARG A 215 -4.13 11.58 -19.51
C ARG A 215 -2.63 11.62 -19.18
N ILE A 216 -1.89 10.55 -19.43
CA ILE A 216 -0.43 10.50 -19.22
C ILE A 216 0.28 10.55 -20.56
N SER A 217 1.31 11.40 -20.67
CA SER A 217 2.29 11.35 -21.74
C SER A 217 3.69 11.15 -21.16
N SER A 218 4.58 10.54 -21.93
CA SER A 218 5.99 10.39 -21.59
C SER A 218 6.86 10.85 -22.76
N LYS A 219 7.95 11.56 -22.47
CA LYS A 219 9.01 11.86 -23.42
C LYS A 219 10.36 11.42 -22.84
N ILE A 220 11.15 10.75 -23.67
CA ILE A 220 12.46 10.21 -23.32
C ILE A 220 13.51 10.99 -24.09
N PHE A 221 14.47 11.57 -23.39
CA PHE A 221 15.67 12.13 -24.00
C PHE A 221 16.76 11.07 -23.95
N ASN A 222 17.13 10.55 -25.12
CA ASN A 222 18.24 9.61 -25.28
C ASN A 222 19.60 10.34 -25.22
N TYR A 223 20.69 9.57 -25.20
CA TYR A 223 22.05 10.11 -25.06
C TYR A 223 22.40 11.25 -26.04
N SER A 224 22.05 11.10 -27.32
CA SER A 224 22.25 12.16 -28.33
C SER A 224 21.48 13.43 -27.98
N GLN A 225 20.22 13.29 -27.55
CA GLN A 225 19.40 14.43 -27.12
C GLN A 225 19.92 15.06 -25.81
N LEU A 226 20.49 14.27 -24.89
CA LEU A 226 21.15 14.78 -23.69
C LEU A 226 22.37 15.64 -24.07
N LYS A 227 23.20 15.18 -25.00
CA LYS A 227 24.36 15.93 -25.54
C LYS A 227 23.92 17.24 -26.18
N ALA A 228 22.94 17.19 -27.08
CA ALA A 228 22.40 18.38 -27.76
C ALA A 228 21.84 19.40 -26.77
N LYS A 229 21.31 18.94 -25.62
CA LYS A 229 20.78 19.79 -24.55
C LYS A 229 21.81 20.18 -23.50
N LYS A 230 23.08 19.83 -23.68
CA LYS A 230 24.17 20.09 -22.72
C LYS A 230 23.88 19.59 -21.31
N MET A 231 23.18 18.45 -21.20
CA MET A 231 22.87 17.82 -19.91
C MET A 231 24.09 17.05 -19.37
N ASN A 232 25.20 17.76 -19.15
CA ASN A 232 26.50 17.15 -18.88
C ASN A 232 26.55 16.41 -17.54
N GLY A 233 25.74 16.81 -16.54
CA GLY A 233 25.71 16.12 -15.24
C GLY A 233 25.27 14.66 -15.36
N ILE A 234 24.15 14.40 -16.04
CA ILE A 234 23.66 13.02 -16.23
C ILE A 234 24.60 12.21 -17.14
N ILE A 235 25.18 12.85 -18.16
CA ILE A 235 26.15 12.23 -19.07
C ILE A 235 27.40 11.82 -18.31
N ALA A 236 27.95 12.71 -17.48
CA ALA A 236 29.19 12.46 -16.74
C ALA A 236 29.07 11.30 -15.74
N VAL A 237 27.92 11.16 -15.08
CA VAL A 237 27.68 10.05 -14.14
C VAL A 237 27.49 8.72 -14.88
N GLY A 238 26.74 8.73 -15.99
CA GLY A 238 26.40 7.50 -16.72
C GLY A 238 27.43 7.01 -17.74
N LYS A 239 28.48 7.80 -18.04
CA LYS A 239 29.39 7.54 -19.18
C LYS A 239 30.17 6.22 -19.10
N ALA A 240 30.35 5.68 -17.89
CA ALA A 240 31.12 4.46 -17.64
C ALA A 240 30.23 3.19 -17.67
N SER A 241 28.91 3.34 -17.78
CA SER A 241 28.04 2.17 -17.97
C SER A 241 27.96 1.79 -19.45
N THR A 242 27.83 0.49 -19.71
CA THR A 242 27.47 -0.04 -21.04
C THR A 242 26.03 0.29 -21.43
N ILE A 243 25.23 0.83 -20.50
CA ILE A 243 23.86 1.25 -20.73
C ILE A 243 23.79 2.78 -20.70
N ASP A 244 23.46 3.35 -21.86
CA ASP A 244 23.35 4.80 -22.03
C ASP A 244 22.41 5.46 -21.00
N PRO A 245 22.80 6.61 -20.43
CA PRO A 245 21.92 7.39 -19.58
C PRO A 245 20.77 8.01 -20.39
N ALA A 246 19.65 8.26 -19.72
CA ALA A 246 18.47 8.87 -20.32
C ALA A 246 17.76 9.81 -19.35
N PHE A 247 17.02 10.78 -19.89
CA PHE A 247 16.15 11.63 -19.09
C PHE A 247 14.69 11.37 -19.45
N ILE A 248 13.92 10.91 -18.48
CA ILE A 248 12.49 10.60 -18.65
C ILE A 248 11.70 11.78 -18.13
N THR A 249 10.72 12.22 -18.93
CA THR A 249 9.70 13.15 -18.49
C THR A 249 8.33 12.51 -18.62
N LEU A 250 7.50 12.72 -17.61
CA LEU A 250 6.11 12.26 -17.55
C LEU A 250 5.22 13.47 -17.31
N GLN A 251 4.03 13.48 -17.92
CA GLN A 251 3.05 14.53 -17.67
C GLN A 251 1.64 13.95 -17.54
N TYR A 252 0.96 14.26 -16.44
CA TYR A 252 -0.45 13.96 -16.22
C TYR A 252 -1.25 15.25 -16.38
N ASN A 253 -2.26 15.23 -17.26
CA ASN A 253 -3.17 16.35 -17.48
C ASN A 253 -4.60 15.94 -17.11
N PRO A 254 -5.29 16.65 -16.20
CA PRO A 254 -6.58 16.21 -15.67
C PRO A 254 -7.75 16.31 -16.67
N GLY A 255 -7.53 16.85 -17.87
CA GLY A 255 -8.53 16.89 -18.95
C GLY A 255 -9.68 17.87 -18.73
N THR A 256 -9.55 18.86 -17.84
CA THR A 256 -10.57 19.88 -17.59
C THR A 256 -10.51 21.00 -18.64
N ARG A 257 -11.68 21.54 -19.02
CA ARG A 257 -11.85 22.55 -20.09
C ARG A 257 -11.09 23.86 -19.86
N SER A 258 -10.84 24.24 -18.60
CA SER A 258 -10.10 25.46 -18.26
C SER A 258 -8.67 25.13 -17.84
N GLN A 259 -7.77 25.04 -18.83
CA GLN A 259 -6.34 24.73 -18.58
C GLN A 259 -5.55 25.88 -17.94
N LYS A 260 -6.09 27.11 -17.95
CA LYS A 260 -5.39 28.34 -17.53
C LYS A 260 -5.22 28.50 -16.01
N LYS A 261 -5.94 27.73 -15.17
CA LYS A 261 -5.88 27.85 -13.69
C LYS A 261 -5.62 26.52 -12.96
N ILE A 262 -5.08 25.50 -13.64
CA ILE A 262 -4.83 24.20 -13.01
C ILE A 262 -3.47 24.25 -12.26
N PRO A 263 -3.44 24.01 -10.93
CA PRO A 263 -2.18 23.95 -10.20
C PRO A 263 -1.29 22.86 -10.78
N THR A 264 0.00 23.17 -10.93
CA THR A 264 0.99 22.26 -11.50
C THR A 264 2.02 21.88 -10.44
N VAL A 265 2.18 20.58 -10.21
CA VAL A 265 3.19 20.03 -9.29
C VAL A 265 4.28 19.35 -10.11
N GLY A 266 5.54 19.71 -9.83
CA GLY A 266 6.72 19.03 -10.36
C GLY A 266 7.27 18.05 -9.35
N ILE A 267 7.59 16.82 -9.79
CA ILE A 267 8.18 15.78 -8.94
C ILE A 267 9.43 15.26 -9.65
N VAL A 268 10.56 15.27 -8.95
CA VAL A 268 11.84 14.79 -9.47
C VAL A 268 12.24 13.55 -8.68
N GLY A 269 12.62 12.49 -9.39
CA GLY A 269 13.04 11.23 -8.79
C GLY A 269 14.44 10.83 -9.27
N LYS A 270 15.39 10.69 -8.34
CA LYS A 270 16.72 10.15 -8.63
C LYS A 270 16.59 8.74 -9.23
N GLY A 271 17.19 8.50 -10.38
CA GLY A 271 17.08 7.25 -11.15
C GLY A 271 18.42 6.53 -11.34
N VAL A 272 19.29 6.52 -10.32
CA VAL A 272 20.55 5.76 -10.36
C VAL A 272 20.23 4.28 -10.14
N THR A 273 20.20 3.48 -11.19
CA THR A 273 19.75 2.09 -11.13
C THR A 273 20.73 1.15 -10.47
N PHE A 274 22.00 1.54 -10.47
CA PHE A 274 23.03 0.96 -9.63
C PHE A 274 24.09 2.01 -9.35
N ASP A 275 24.57 2.05 -8.11
CA ASP A 275 25.64 2.95 -7.67
C ASP A 275 26.82 2.17 -7.13
N SER A 276 27.83 1.94 -7.97
CA SER A 276 29.11 1.38 -7.52
C SER A 276 29.93 2.39 -6.69
N GLY A 277 29.61 3.69 -6.77
CA GLY A 277 30.46 4.78 -6.30
C GLY A 277 31.33 5.41 -7.40
N GLY A 278 31.47 4.75 -8.56
CA GLY A 278 32.41 5.16 -9.60
C GLY A 278 33.86 4.95 -9.11
N LEU A 279 34.81 5.78 -9.57
CA LEU A 279 36.22 5.67 -9.13
C LEU A 279 36.38 5.72 -7.61
N SER A 280 35.51 6.47 -6.93
CA SER A 280 35.35 6.43 -5.48
C SER A 280 34.52 5.21 -5.07
N ILE A 281 35.07 4.03 -5.33
CA ILE A 281 34.40 2.74 -5.18
C ILE A 281 33.87 2.54 -3.77
N LYS A 282 32.59 2.14 -3.66
CA LYS A 282 32.02 1.77 -2.38
C LYS A 282 32.65 0.47 -1.87
N THR A 283 32.71 0.34 -0.55
CA THR A 283 32.99 -0.96 0.07
C THR A 283 31.89 -1.96 -0.27
N GLY A 284 32.17 -3.26 -0.12
CA GLY A 284 31.18 -4.32 -0.38
C GLY A 284 29.85 -4.09 0.35
N SER A 285 29.90 -3.86 1.66
CA SER A 285 28.71 -3.56 2.48
C SER A 285 28.01 -2.26 2.07
N GLY A 286 28.76 -1.25 1.64
CA GLY A 286 28.21 -0.01 1.10
C GLY A 286 27.48 -0.18 -0.23
N MET A 287 27.72 -1.28 -0.95
CA MET A 287 27.16 -1.54 -2.28
C MET A 287 25.92 -2.45 -2.25
N GLU A 288 25.74 -3.28 -1.23
CA GLU A 288 24.68 -4.33 -1.15
C GLU A 288 23.26 -3.82 -1.45
N THR A 289 22.94 -2.61 -1.02
CA THR A 289 21.60 -2.02 -1.16
C THR A 289 21.51 -1.00 -2.29
N MET A 290 22.55 -0.80 -3.09
CA MET A 290 22.60 0.28 -4.09
C MET A 290 21.68 0.08 -5.29
N LYS A 291 21.01 -1.08 -5.41
CA LYS A 291 19.83 -1.23 -6.26
C LYS A 291 18.69 -0.28 -5.88
N CYS A 292 18.63 0.16 -4.63
CA CYS A 292 17.62 1.07 -4.10
C CYS A 292 17.88 2.53 -4.48
N ASP A 293 19.01 2.87 -5.11
CA ASP A 293 19.40 4.25 -5.39
C ASP A 293 18.56 4.93 -6.50
N MET A 294 17.64 4.15 -7.09
CA MET A 294 16.58 4.58 -8.00
C MET A 294 15.19 4.66 -7.35
N ALA A 295 15.08 4.51 -6.03
CA ALA A 295 13.79 4.51 -5.33
C ALA A 295 13.00 5.81 -5.56
N GLY A 296 13.68 6.96 -5.69
CA GLY A 296 13.04 8.23 -6.04
C GLY A 296 12.36 8.18 -7.41
N ALA A 297 13.04 7.63 -8.42
CA ALA A 297 12.46 7.41 -9.75
C ALA A 297 11.30 6.41 -9.71
N ALA A 298 11.44 5.33 -8.93
CA ALA A 298 10.38 4.35 -8.72
C ALA A 298 9.12 5.00 -8.12
N VAL A 299 9.28 5.89 -7.13
CA VAL A 299 8.19 6.65 -6.52
C VAL A 299 7.51 7.56 -7.54
N VAL A 300 8.27 8.28 -8.39
CA VAL A 300 7.67 9.09 -9.47
C VAL A 300 6.80 8.22 -10.38
N LEU A 301 7.31 7.07 -10.84
CA LEU A 301 6.53 6.13 -11.66
C LEU A 301 5.30 5.61 -10.91
N GLY A 302 5.43 5.30 -9.62
CA GLY A 302 4.33 4.90 -8.73
C GLY A 302 3.24 5.96 -8.57
N VAL A 303 3.62 7.22 -8.41
CA VAL A 303 2.68 8.36 -8.37
C VAL A 303 1.90 8.43 -9.68
N PHE A 304 2.58 8.35 -10.82
CA PHE A 304 1.93 8.35 -12.13
C PHE A 304 1.00 7.15 -12.33
N LYS A 305 1.36 5.97 -11.81
CA LYS A 305 0.47 4.81 -11.78
C LYS A 305 -0.82 5.10 -11.01
N ALA A 306 -0.72 5.68 -9.80
CA ALA A 306 -1.88 6.00 -8.96
C ALA A 306 -2.78 7.09 -9.58
N LEU A 307 -2.19 8.12 -10.20
CA LEU A 307 -2.93 9.24 -10.81
C LEU A 307 -3.95 8.79 -11.86
N THR A 308 -3.67 7.70 -12.58
CA THR A 308 -4.59 7.16 -13.61
C THR A 308 -5.96 6.78 -13.05
N ALA A 309 -6.00 6.26 -11.82
CA ALA A 309 -7.21 5.82 -11.16
C ALA A 309 -7.85 6.95 -10.32
N LEU A 310 -7.02 7.77 -9.67
CA LEU A 310 -7.49 8.88 -8.81
C LEU A 310 -8.13 10.04 -9.60
N LYS A 311 -7.73 10.24 -10.86
CA LYS A 311 -8.27 11.29 -11.75
C LYS A 311 -8.25 12.70 -11.11
N LEU A 312 -7.22 12.99 -10.31
CA LEU A 312 -7.10 14.25 -9.56
C LEU A 312 -7.17 15.48 -10.48
N PRO A 313 -7.72 16.62 -10.01
CA PRO A 313 -7.86 17.85 -10.80
C PRO A 313 -6.59 18.72 -10.81
N ILE A 314 -5.41 18.10 -10.84
CA ILE A 314 -4.11 18.80 -10.82
C ILE A 314 -3.26 18.36 -12.01
N ARG A 315 -2.35 19.21 -12.48
CA ARG A 315 -1.33 18.82 -13.46
C ARG A 315 -0.11 18.32 -12.71
N VAL A 316 0.43 17.17 -13.10
CA VAL A 316 1.66 16.63 -12.50
C VAL A 316 2.72 16.44 -13.58
N LYS A 317 3.94 16.90 -13.33
CA LYS A 317 5.11 16.69 -14.19
C LYS A 317 6.15 15.88 -13.43
N GLY A 318 6.53 14.73 -13.97
CA GLY A 318 7.56 13.86 -13.42
C GLY A 318 8.85 14.00 -14.20
N TYR A 319 9.99 14.05 -13.50
CA TYR A 319 11.32 14.13 -14.10
C TYR A 319 12.22 13.07 -13.47
N ILE A 320 12.83 12.23 -14.30
CA ILE A 320 13.70 11.15 -13.85
C ILE A 320 14.97 11.17 -14.69
N PRO A 321 16.10 11.72 -14.19
CA PRO A 321 17.40 11.42 -14.74
C PRO A 321 17.76 9.98 -14.35
N THR A 322 17.96 9.10 -15.34
CA THR A 322 18.31 7.70 -15.11
C THR A 322 19.66 7.31 -15.72
N VAL A 323 20.48 6.65 -14.90
CA VAL A 323 21.89 6.30 -15.16
C VAL A 323 22.26 5.05 -14.37
N GLU A 324 23.37 4.40 -14.72
CA GLU A 324 24.15 3.58 -13.79
C GLU A 324 25.48 4.25 -13.52
N ASN A 325 25.88 4.32 -12.25
CA ASN A 325 27.19 4.85 -11.87
C ASN A 325 28.19 3.69 -11.75
N MET A 326 29.02 3.54 -12.79
CA MET A 326 29.96 2.42 -12.97
C MET A 326 31.41 2.90 -13.01
N ILE A 327 32.36 1.96 -13.04
CA ILE A 327 33.78 2.20 -13.26
C ILE A 327 34.14 1.69 -14.65
N ASP A 328 34.88 2.48 -15.41
CA ASP A 328 35.48 2.14 -16.71
C ASP A 328 36.80 2.92 -16.89
N GLY A 329 37.61 2.55 -17.88
CA GLY A 329 38.95 3.10 -18.16
C GLY A 329 39.08 3.77 -19.52
#